data_AF-A0A9X3W586-F1
#
_entry.id   AF-A0A9X3W586-F1
#
_cell.length_a   1.000
_cell.length_b   1.000
_cell.length_c   1.000
_cell.angle_alpha   90.00
_cell.angle_beta   90.00
_cell.angle_gamma   90.00
#
_symmetry.space_group_name_H-M   'P 1'
#
loop_
_entity.id
_entity.type
_entity.pdbx_description
1 polymer ?
#
loop_
_entity_poly.entity_id
_entity_poly.type
_entity_poly.pdbx_seq_one_letter_code
_entity_poly.pdbx_strand_id
1 'polypeptide(L)'
;MQKLKSIFPLSHPQHIILGLALVGVGLILICNDFYFFWPPFATAFLNDDLIGGIFLVVGILVIKWALDNHNKIAVNRNLLIITAGLLALEATAEFCHGYVSGQPHMFTAGFLEIIVLLFDFSIIGKSKKRSY
;
A
#
# COMPACT_ATOMS: atom_id res chain seq x y z
N MET A 1 10.75 -23.37 12.35
CA MET A 1 9.78 -22.30 12.71
C MET A 1 10.12 -21.50 13.97
N GLN A 2 10.75 -22.07 15.01
CA GLN A 2 11.06 -21.33 16.26
C GLN A 2 12.13 -20.22 16.11
N LYS A 3 13.14 -20.38 15.25
CA LYS A 3 14.21 -19.37 15.04
C LYS A 3 13.73 -18.05 14.42
N LEU A 4 12.65 -18.04 13.63
CA LEU A 4 12.14 -16.81 13.01
C LEU A 4 11.40 -15.93 14.03
N LYS A 5 10.67 -16.56 14.96
CA LYS A 5 9.93 -15.90 16.04
C LYS A 5 10.85 -15.19 17.06
N SER A 6 12.10 -15.63 17.21
CA SER A 6 13.04 -15.00 18.15
C SER A 6 13.76 -13.79 17.54
N ILE A 7 13.81 -13.66 16.21
CA ILE A 7 14.48 -12.55 15.51
C ILE A 7 13.47 -11.44 15.19
N PHE A 8 12.24 -11.81 14.81
CA PHE A 8 11.14 -10.88 14.61
C PHE A 8 9.96 -11.33 15.47
N PRO A 9 9.72 -10.73 16.66
CA PRO A 9 8.44 -10.88 17.32
C PRO A 9 7.38 -10.24 16.41
N LEU A 10 6.77 -11.05 15.53
CA LEU A 10 5.65 -10.65 14.67
C LEU A 10 4.40 -10.44 15.53
N SER A 11 4.41 -9.41 16.37
CA SER A 11 3.26 -8.94 17.14
C SER A 11 2.15 -8.44 16.21
N HIS A 12 2.54 -7.89 15.06
CA HIS A 12 1.64 -7.26 14.09
C HIS A 12 1.85 -7.79 12.66
N PRO A 13 1.65 -9.10 12.40
CA PRO A 13 1.94 -9.72 11.09
C PRO A 13 1.10 -9.12 9.96
N GLN A 14 -0.10 -8.63 10.26
CA GLN A 14 -0.97 -7.98 9.27
C GLN A 14 -0.37 -6.68 8.73
N HIS A 15 0.31 -5.90 9.58
CA HIS A 15 0.97 -4.65 9.18
C HIS A 15 2.22 -4.95 8.34
N ILE A 16 2.95 -6.02 8.67
CA ILE A 16 4.09 -6.48 7.86
C ILE A 16 3.62 -6.85 6.45
N ILE A 17 2.53 -7.63 6.33
CA ILE A 17 1.97 -8.02 5.02
C ILE A 17 1.52 -6.78 4.23
N LEU A 18 0.80 -5.85 4.89
CA LEU A 18 0.34 -4.62 4.27
C LEU A 18 1.52 -3.76 3.77
N GLY A 19 2.53 -3.57 4.61
CA GLY A 19 3.70 -2.78 4.25
C GLY A 19 4.53 -3.41 3.13
N LEU A 20 4.63 -4.75 3.08
CA LEU A 20 5.28 -5.44 1.96
C LEU A 20 4.49 -5.28 0.65
N ALA A 21 3.15 -5.31 0.71
CA ALA A 21 2.32 -5.03 -0.46
C ALA A 21 2.57 -3.61 -1.00
N LEU A 22 2.60 -2.61 -0.11
CA LEU A 22 2.91 -1.22 -0.48
C LEU A 22 4.31 -1.05 -1.08
N VAL A 23 5.32 -1.71 -0.51
CA VAL A 23 6.68 -1.71 -1.07
C VAL A 23 6.67 -2.35 -2.46
N GLY A 24 5.94 -3.45 -2.66
CA GLY A 24 5.78 -4.09 -3.96
C GLY A 24 5.17 -3.16 -5.00
N VAL A 25 4.04 -2.50 -4.68
CA VAL A 25 3.40 -1.51 -5.55
C VAL A 25 4.36 -0.37 -5.87
N GLY A 26 5.02 0.20 -4.86
CA GLY A 26 5.97 1.29 -5.06
C GLY A 26 7.13 0.92 -5.98
N LEU A 27 7.68 -0.29 -5.84
CA LEU A 27 8.74 -0.79 -6.73
C LEU A 27 8.24 -1.03 -8.16
N ILE A 28 7.00 -1.49 -8.35
CA ILE A 28 6.41 -1.67 -9.69
C ILE A 28 6.32 -0.31 -10.39
N LEU A 29 5.86 0.72 -9.69
CA LEU A 29 5.72 2.08 -10.23
C LEU A 29 7.08 2.70 -10.57
N ILE A 30 8.08 2.61 -9.68
CA ILE A 30 9.44 3.12 -9.93
C ILE A 30 10.12 2.38 -11.10
N CYS A 31 9.91 1.07 -11.22
CA CYS A 31 10.57 0.29 -12.27
C CYS A 31 9.86 0.39 -13.64
N ASN A 32 8.73 1.10 -13.74
CA ASN A 32 7.94 1.17 -14.95
C ASN A 32 7.55 2.61 -15.32
N ASP A 33 8.50 3.32 -15.93
CA ASP A 33 8.38 4.71 -16.40
C ASP A 33 7.20 4.98 -17.36
N PHE A 34 6.61 3.93 -17.94
CA PHE A 34 5.50 4.02 -18.89
C PHE A 34 4.28 3.22 -18.43
N TYR A 35 4.13 3.01 -17.13
CA TYR A 35 2.98 2.30 -16.56
C TYR A 35 1.67 2.99 -16.97
N PHE A 36 1.54 4.30 -16.75
CA PHE A 36 0.42 5.11 -17.20
C PHE A 36 0.71 5.86 -18.51
N PHE A 37 0.06 5.49 -19.61
CA PHE A 37 0.05 6.31 -20.84
C PHE A 37 -1.25 7.11 -21.01
N TRP A 38 -2.21 6.92 -20.10
CA TRP A 38 -3.42 7.72 -20.00
C TRP A 38 -3.71 8.01 -18.51
N PRO A 39 -4.22 9.21 -18.15
CA PRO A 39 -4.59 10.31 -19.04
C PRO A 39 -3.39 11.16 -19.50
N PRO A 40 -3.35 11.62 -20.76
CA PRO A 40 -2.16 12.24 -21.37
C PRO A 40 -1.66 13.46 -20.62
N PHE A 41 -2.57 14.22 -19.98
CA PHE A 41 -2.22 15.41 -19.19
C PHE A 41 -1.57 15.09 -17.83
N ALA A 42 -1.68 13.86 -17.33
CA ALA A 42 -1.16 13.45 -16.01
C ALA A 42 -0.11 12.33 -16.08
N THR A 43 0.19 11.79 -17.26
CA THR A 43 1.19 10.70 -17.43
C THR A 43 2.53 11.01 -16.78
N ALA A 44 3.05 12.24 -16.98
CA ALA A 44 4.30 12.68 -16.37
C ALA A 44 4.27 12.69 -14.83
N PHE A 45 3.09 12.94 -14.23
CA PHE A 45 2.93 12.93 -12.79
C PHE A 45 2.71 11.51 -12.25
N LEU A 46 1.88 10.71 -12.92
CA LEU A 46 1.55 9.35 -12.48
C LEU A 46 2.72 8.38 -12.59
N ASN A 47 3.60 8.57 -13.59
CA ASN A 47 4.82 7.79 -13.74
C ASN A 47 6.05 8.43 -13.09
N ASP A 48 5.88 9.51 -12.32
CA ASP A 48 6.99 10.07 -11.57
C ASP A 48 7.41 9.06 -10.48
N ASP A 49 8.70 8.74 -10.42
CA ASP A 49 9.30 7.91 -9.37
C ASP A 49 8.92 8.35 -7.96
N LEU A 50 8.57 9.63 -7.78
CA LEU A 50 8.05 10.17 -6.54
C LEU A 50 6.79 9.45 -6.07
N ILE A 51 5.86 9.09 -6.97
CA ILE A 51 4.62 8.41 -6.61
C ILE A 51 4.93 7.02 -6.06
N GLY A 52 5.72 6.23 -6.78
CA GLY A 52 6.17 4.93 -6.29
C GLY A 52 7.03 5.04 -5.02
N GLY A 53 7.82 6.11 -4.90
CA GLY A 53 8.60 6.45 -3.72
C GLY A 53 7.72 6.69 -2.47
N ILE A 54 6.57 7.35 -2.62
CA ILE A 54 5.61 7.53 -1.52
C ILE A 54 5.09 6.18 -1.03
N PHE A 55 4.68 5.29 -1.94
CA PHE A 55 4.24 3.93 -1.60
C PHE A 55 5.33 3.16 -0.85
N LEU A 56 6.56 3.20 -1.35
CA LEU A 56 7.71 2.54 -0.74
C LEU A 56 8.00 3.08 0.67
N VAL A 57 8.02 4.40 0.85
CA VAL A 57 8.27 5.03 2.16
C VAL A 57 7.15 4.69 3.16
N VAL A 58 5.88 4.81 2.75
CA VAL A 58 4.74 4.48 3.63
C VAL A 58 4.77 2.99 4.00
N GLY A 59 5.07 2.10 3.06
CA GLY A 59 5.22 0.67 3.33
C GLY A 59 6.31 0.37 4.36
N ILE A 60 7.47 1.01 4.24
CA ILE A 60 8.57 0.90 5.23
C ILE A 60 8.13 1.44 6.59
N LEU A 61 7.41 2.56 6.64
CA LEU A 61 6.94 3.13 7.91
C LEU A 61 5.90 2.22 8.60
N VAL A 62 5.01 1.58 7.84
CA VAL A 62 4.06 0.58 8.37
C VAL A 62 4.80 -0.62 8.95
N ILE A 63 5.82 -1.14 8.23
CA ILE A 63 6.67 -2.24 8.74
C ILE A 63 7.41 -1.81 10.00
N LYS A 64 8.03 -0.62 10.00
CA LYS A 64 8.75 -0.09 11.16
C LYS A 64 7.83 0.06 12.36
N TRP A 65 6.61 0.56 12.15
CA TRP A 65 5.61 0.65 13.22
C TRP A 65 5.30 -0.72 13.83
N ALA A 66 5.14 -1.74 12.98
CA ALA A 66 4.81 -3.11 13.37
C ALA A 66 5.93 -3.81 14.17
N LEU A 67 7.19 -3.43 13.96
CA LEU A 67 8.35 -4.02 14.60
C LEU A 67 8.71 -3.38 15.94
N ASP A 68 8.27 -2.16 16.20
CA ASP A 68 8.62 -1.42 17.41
C ASP A 68 7.43 -1.33 18.38
N ASN A 69 7.62 -1.94 19.55
CA ASN A 69 6.61 -2.10 20.61
C ASN A 69 6.31 -0.80 21.37
N HIS A 70 7.04 0.29 21.13
CA HIS A 70 6.86 1.58 21.80
C HIS A 70 6.08 2.60 20.96
N ASN A 71 5.63 2.22 19.77
CA ASN A 71 4.96 3.16 18.89
C ASN A 71 3.56 3.55 19.36
N LYS A 72 3.21 4.82 19.10
CA LYS A 72 1.90 5.37 19.43
C LYS A 72 0.81 4.80 18.52
N ILE A 73 -0.34 4.48 19.10
CA ILE A 73 -1.55 4.03 18.36
C ILE A 73 -1.99 5.09 17.34
N ALA A 74 -1.84 6.38 17.65
CA ALA A 74 -2.17 7.47 16.73
C ALA A 74 -1.34 7.44 15.45
N VAL A 75 -0.04 7.08 15.55
CA VAL A 75 0.84 6.95 14.37
C VAL A 75 0.36 5.81 13.48
N ASN A 76 -0.03 4.67 14.08
CA ASN A 76 -0.62 3.58 13.32
C ASN A 76 -1.82 4.03 12.51
N ARG A 77 -2.78 4.66 13.20
CA ARG A 77 -4.04 5.07 12.59
C ARG A 77 -3.81 6.03 11.42
N ASN A 78 -2.86 6.96 11.55
CA ASN A 78 -2.53 7.88 10.48
C ASN A 78 -1.87 7.15 9.30
N LEU A 79 -0.94 6.22 9.54
CA LEU A 79 -0.31 5.41 8.49
C LEU A 79 -1.34 4.57 7.73
N LEU A 80 -2.30 3.95 8.42
CA LEU A 80 -3.36 3.17 7.77
C LEU A 80 -4.30 4.08 6.97
N ILE A 81 -4.68 5.25 7.47
CA ILE A 81 -5.51 6.21 6.69
C ILE A 81 -4.78 6.68 5.41
N ILE A 82 -3.48 6.97 5.52
CA ILE A 82 -2.66 7.35 4.36
C ILE A 82 -2.58 6.18 3.36
N THR A 83 -2.35 4.96 3.85
CA THR A 83 -2.33 3.74 3.06
C THR A 83 -3.63 3.55 2.28
N ALA A 84 -4.77 3.68 2.95
CA ALA A 84 -6.08 3.59 2.30
C ALA A 84 -6.27 4.64 1.20
N GLY A 85 -5.83 5.88 1.44
CA GLY A 85 -5.89 6.96 0.45
C GLY A 85 -5.04 6.68 -0.79
N LEU A 86 -3.83 6.19 -0.59
CA LEU A 86 -2.92 5.82 -1.68
C LEU A 86 -3.48 4.67 -2.52
N LEU A 87 -3.89 3.57 -1.89
CA LEU A 87 -4.45 2.40 -2.58
C LEU A 87 -5.74 2.75 -3.34
N ALA A 88 -6.60 3.59 -2.76
CA ALA A 88 -7.83 4.03 -3.44
C ALA A 88 -7.53 4.94 -4.65
N LEU A 89 -6.54 5.83 -4.54
CA LEU A 89 -6.11 6.67 -5.65
C LEU A 89 -5.55 5.82 -6.78
N GLU A 90 -4.65 4.89 -6.46
CA GLU A 90 -4.01 4.01 -7.44
C GLU A 90 -5.01 3.10 -8.15
N ALA A 91 -5.86 2.40 -7.38
CA ALA A 91 -6.90 1.55 -7.96
C ALA A 91 -7.80 2.34 -8.90
N THR A 92 -8.18 3.56 -8.52
CA THR A 92 -9.01 4.43 -9.37
C THR A 92 -8.28 4.80 -10.66
N ALA A 93 -7.01 5.19 -10.58
CA ALA A 93 -6.20 5.51 -11.74
C ALA A 93 -6.09 4.32 -12.70
N GLU A 94 -5.85 3.12 -12.17
CA GLU A 94 -5.71 1.89 -12.94
C GLU A 94 -7.05 1.43 -13.56
N PHE A 95 -8.17 1.53 -12.83
CA PHE A 95 -9.49 1.24 -13.40
C PHE A 95 -9.83 2.21 -14.53
N CYS A 96 -9.59 3.51 -14.35
CA CYS A 96 -9.81 4.49 -15.41
C CYS A 96 -8.88 4.24 -16.59
N HIS A 97 -7.60 3.95 -16.35
CA HIS A 97 -6.63 3.67 -17.40
C HIS A 97 -6.99 2.38 -18.15
N GLY A 98 -7.33 1.30 -17.44
CA GLY A 98 -7.77 0.03 -18.03
C GLY A 98 -9.02 0.20 -18.88
N TYR A 99 -9.99 1.00 -18.42
CA TYR A 99 -11.21 1.29 -19.19
C TYR A 99 -10.92 1.98 -20.52
N VAL A 100 -10.02 2.97 -20.53
CA VAL A 100 -9.72 3.74 -21.74
C VAL A 100 -8.76 3.01 -22.67
N SER A 101 -7.74 2.35 -22.11
CA SER A 101 -6.70 1.68 -22.88
C SER A 101 -7.07 0.28 -23.35
N GLY A 102 -8.07 -0.36 -22.71
CA GLY A 102 -8.42 -1.75 -22.94
C GLY A 102 -7.37 -2.74 -22.42
N GLN A 103 -6.39 -2.30 -21.62
CA GLN A 103 -5.31 -3.14 -21.09
C GLN A 103 -5.80 -3.99 -19.91
N PRO A 104 -5.89 -5.33 -20.03
CA PRO A 104 -6.43 -6.17 -18.97
C PRO A 104 -5.60 -6.13 -17.68
N HIS A 105 -4.28 -5.92 -17.81
CA HIS A 105 -3.39 -5.91 -16.64
C HIS A 105 -3.68 -4.74 -15.69
N MET A 106 -4.18 -3.61 -16.21
CA MET A 106 -4.60 -2.46 -15.40
C MET A 106 -5.81 -2.78 -14.53
N PHE A 107 -6.74 -3.59 -15.04
CA PHE A 107 -7.87 -4.05 -14.23
C PHE A 107 -7.45 -5.07 -13.17
N THR A 108 -6.52 -5.95 -13.51
CA THR A 108 -6.01 -6.94 -12.54
C THR A 108 -5.16 -6.32 -11.46
N ALA A 109 -4.40 -5.27 -11.80
CA ALA A 109 -3.73 -4.41 -10.84
C ALA A 109 -4.82 -3.80 -9.97
N GLY A 110 -5.62 -2.84 -10.44
CA GLY A 110 -6.60 -2.12 -9.58
C GLY A 110 -7.51 -3.01 -8.73
N PHE A 111 -7.87 -4.21 -9.18
CA PHE A 111 -8.57 -5.20 -8.35
C PHE A 111 -7.74 -5.69 -7.13
N LEU A 112 -6.45 -5.96 -7.32
CA LEU A 112 -5.50 -6.25 -6.25
C LEU A 112 -5.37 -5.09 -5.25
N GLU A 113 -5.23 -3.84 -5.67
CA GLU A 113 -5.17 -2.69 -4.75
C GLU A 113 -6.47 -2.57 -3.95
N ILE A 114 -7.63 -2.88 -4.54
CA ILE A 114 -8.90 -2.95 -3.79
C ILE A 114 -8.86 -4.07 -2.73
N ILE A 115 -8.32 -5.24 -3.05
CA ILE A 115 -8.15 -6.31 -2.05
C ILE A 115 -7.24 -5.84 -0.90
N VAL A 116 -6.14 -5.18 -1.21
CA VAL A 116 -5.20 -4.65 -0.21
C VAL A 116 -5.85 -3.52 0.61
N LEU A 117 -6.66 -2.66 -0.01
CA LEU A 117 -7.42 -1.60 0.65
C LEU A 117 -8.44 -2.18 1.64
N LEU A 118 -9.18 -3.22 1.24
CA LEU A 118 -10.10 -3.92 2.14
C LEU A 118 -9.36 -4.60 3.28
N PHE A 119 -8.16 -5.13 3.02
CA PHE A 119 -7.30 -5.68 4.05
C PHE A 119 -6.85 -4.61 5.05
N ASP A 120 -6.45 -3.43 4.59
CA ASP A 120 -6.13 -2.28 5.44
C ASP A 120 -7.32 -1.85 6.31
N PHE A 121 -8.52 -1.72 5.72
CA PHE A 121 -9.75 -1.46 6.49
C PHE A 121 -10.04 -2.53 7.54
N SER A 122 -9.72 -3.80 7.27
CA SER A 122 -9.84 -4.87 8.26
C SER A 122 -8.93 -4.65 9.48
N ILE A 123 -7.75 -4.06 9.28
CA ILE A 123 -6.79 -3.72 10.33
C ILE A 123 -7.30 -2.51 11.12
N ILE A 124 -7.74 -1.45 10.43
CA ILE A 124 -8.34 -0.26 11.06
C ILE A 124 -9.54 -0.65 11.93
N GLY A 125 -10.43 -1.50 11.41
CA GLY A 125 -11.61 -1.98 12.13
C GLY A 125 -11.29 -2.75 13.40
N LYS A 126 -10.21 -3.55 13.39
CA LYS A 126 -9.70 -4.26 14.58
C LYS A 126 -9.08 -3.31 15.60
N SER A 127 -8.41 -2.25 15.15
CA SER A 127 -7.82 -1.25 16.04
C SER A 127 -8.85 -0.49 16.88
N LYS A 128 -10.10 -0.33 16.40
CA LYS A 128 -11.18 0.31 17.17
C LYS A 128 -11.80 -0.59 18.24
N LYS A 129 -11.71 -1.92 18.10
CA LYS A 129 -12.34 -2.89 19.02
C LYS A 129 -11.46 -3.28 20.22
N ARG A 130 -10.17 -2.92 20.20
CA ARG A 130 -9.23 -3.10 21.32
C ARG A 130 -8.85 -1.73 21.90
N SER A 131 -9.78 -1.09 22.59
CA SER A 131 -9.40 -0.21 23.70
C SER A 131 -9.04 -1.13 24.86
N TYR A 132 -7.74 -1.23 25.16
CA TYR A 132 -7.29 -1.62 26.49
C TYR A 132 -7.31 -0.38 27.39
#